data_AF-A0A379AE84-F1
#
_entry.id   AF-A0A379AE84-F1
#
_cell.length_a   1.000
_cell.length_b   1.000
_cell.length_c   1.000
_cell.angle_alpha   90.00
_cell.angle_beta   90.00
_cell.angle_gamma   90.00
#
_symmetry.space_group_name_H-M   'P 1'
#
loop_
_entity.id
_entity.type
_entity.pdbx_description
1 polymer ?
#
loop_
_entity_poly.entity_id
_entity_poly.type
_entity_poly.pdbx_seq_one_letter_code
_entity_poly.pdbx_strand_id
1 'polypeptide(L)'
;MAAADRFDIRVLGGGGHAAQPHLTRDTLLATSELVVQLNTLVSRALDPCETALLTVTRMQGGFSHNMIPAEANITGTVRTFSPAAQATIESRLRQMAEHITAAHGLHAEVSYLRYYPATLNSAAAAQFLPAGADAGGHHG
;
A
#
# COMPACT_ATOMS: atom_id res chain seq x y z
N MET A 1 18.01 -8.99 3.49
CA MET A 1 16.59 -9.07 3.94
C MET A 1 15.89 -7.78 3.51
N ALA A 2 14.66 -7.84 3.01
CA ALA A 2 13.96 -6.64 2.52
C ALA A 2 13.69 -5.63 3.65
N ALA A 3 13.71 -4.33 3.33
CA ALA A 3 13.17 -3.29 4.20
C ALA A 3 11.69 -3.56 4.46
N ALA A 4 11.21 -3.15 5.63
CA ALA A 4 9.82 -3.31 6.03
C ALA A 4 9.22 -1.94 6.33
N ASP A 5 8.20 -1.55 5.57
CA ASP A 5 7.50 -0.29 5.76
C ASP A 5 6.02 -0.54 6.02
N ARG A 6 5.37 0.42 6.67
CA ARG A 6 3.93 0.42 6.94
C ARG A 6 3.32 1.69 6.36
N PHE A 7 2.14 1.56 5.76
CA PHE A 7 1.33 2.71 5.40
C PHE A 7 -0.06 2.61 6.02
N ASP A 8 -0.60 3.76 6.41
CA ASP A 8 -1.98 3.96 6.81
C ASP A 8 -2.54 5.13 5.98
N ILE A 9 -3.66 4.91 5.33
CA ILE A 9 -4.35 5.92 4.50
C ILE A 9 -5.75 6.11 5.07
N ARG A 10 -6.11 7.35 5.38
CA ARG A 10 -7.46 7.75 5.78
C ARG A 10 -8.12 8.56 4.69
N VAL A 11 -9.22 8.06 4.13
CA VAL A 11 -10.04 8.74 3.12
C VAL A 11 -11.21 9.43 3.82
N LEU A 12 -11.45 10.70 3.51
CA LEU A 12 -12.41 11.57 4.20
C LEU A 12 -13.49 12.12 3.25
N GLY A 13 -14.77 11.97 3.61
CA GLY A 13 -15.90 12.33 2.74
C GLY A 13 -17.20 12.79 3.39
N GLY A 14 -17.21 13.10 4.68
CA GLY A 14 -18.34 13.77 5.38
C GLY A 14 -19.55 12.88 5.66
N GLY A 15 -19.79 11.84 4.85
CA GLY A 15 -20.83 10.84 5.03
C GLY A 15 -22.22 11.35 4.64
N GLY A 16 -23.19 10.44 4.60
CA GLY A 16 -24.55 10.80 4.22
C GLY A 16 -25.49 9.63 4.01
N HIS A 17 -26.75 9.93 3.71
CA HIS A 17 -27.78 8.90 3.57
C HIS A 17 -27.63 8.16 2.24
N ALA A 18 -27.64 6.81 2.27
CA ALA A 18 -27.52 5.98 1.08
C ALA A 18 -28.64 6.19 0.02
N ALA A 19 -29.78 6.78 0.39
CA ALA A 19 -30.86 7.09 -0.54
C ALA A 19 -30.62 8.41 -1.30
N GLN A 20 -29.61 9.20 -0.92
CA GLN A 20 -29.27 10.49 -1.53
C GLN A 20 -27.79 10.54 -1.93
N PRO A 21 -27.30 9.59 -2.75
CA PRO A 21 -25.88 9.48 -3.08
C PRO A 21 -25.35 10.70 -3.84
N HIS A 22 -26.19 11.41 -4.60
CA HIS A 22 -25.79 12.63 -5.32
C HIS A 22 -25.44 13.82 -4.40
N LEU A 23 -25.77 13.76 -3.10
CA LEU A 23 -25.44 14.77 -2.10
C LEU A 23 -24.19 14.41 -1.28
N THR A 24 -23.64 13.21 -1.47
CA THR A 24 -22.57 12.66 -0.64
C THR A 24 -21.45 12.14 -1.52
N ARG A 25 -20.20 12.38 -1.12
CA ARG A 25 -19.05 11.79 -1.81
C ARG A 25 -18.79 10.41 -1.21
N ASP A 26 -18.83 9.37 -2.03
CA ASP A 26 -18.76 7.99 -1.55
C ASP A 26 -17.33 7.60 -1.17
N THR A 27 -17.05 7.60 0.13
CA THR A 27 -15.74 7.23 0.67
C THR A 27 -15.41 5.76 0.43
N LEU A 28 -16.39 4.85 0.45
CA LEU A 28 -16.13 3.42 0.26
C LEU A 28 -15.80 3.12 -1.19
N LEU A 29 -16.48 3.77 -2.14
CA LEU A 29 -16.17 3.66 -3.56
C LEU A 29 -14.74 4.11 -3.86
N ALA A 30 -14.37 5.33 -3.44
CA ALA A 30 -13.03 5.86 -3.68
C ALA A 30 -11.94 5.03 -3.00
N THR A 31 -12.20 4.53 -1.78
CA THR A 31 -11.26 3.67 -1.06
C THR A 31 -11.07 2.34 -1.78
N SER A 32 -12.15 1.76 -2.32
CA SER A 32 -12.09 0.50 -3.08
C SER A 32 -11.26 0.66 -4.35
N GLU A 33 -11.47 1.75 -5.09
CA GLU A 33 -10.69 2.06 -6.29
C GLU A 33 -9.22 2.29 -5.94
N LEU A 34 -8.94 3.02 -4.86
CA LEU A 34 -7.57 3.21 -4.38
C LEU A 34 -6.88 1.89 -4.07
N VAL A 35 -7.55 0.94 -3.40
CA VAL A 35 -6.98 -0.39 -3.12
C VAL A 35 -6.63 -1.13 -4.41
N VAL A 36 -7.52 -1.11 -5.43
CA VAL A 36 -7.24 -1.73 -6.73
C VAL A 36 -5.99 -1.10 -7.36
N GLN A 37 -5.91 0.24 -7.37
CA GLN A 37 -4.80 0.95 -8.01
C GLN A 37 -3.48 0.75 -7.27
N LEU A 38 -3.48 0.68 -5.94
CA LEU A 38 -2.28 0.39 -5.14
C LEU A 38 -1.67 -0.97 -5.50
N ASN A 39 -2.48 -1.97 -5.87
CA ASN A 39 -1.99 -3.28 -6.31
C ASN A 39 -1.26 -3.23 -7.66
N THR A 40 -1.44 -2.18 -8.46
CA THR A 40 -0.73 -1.99 -9.73
C THR A 40 0.61 -1.29 -9.57
N LEU A 41 0.81 -0.58 -8.44
CA LEU A 41 1.88 0.39 -8.23
C LEU A 41 3.26 -0.20 -8.54
N VAL A 42 3.61 -1.34 -7.93
CA VAL A 42 4.94 -1.95 -8.07
C VAL A 42 5.26 -2.21 -9.55
N SER A 43 4.33 -2.84 -10.28
CA SER A 43 4.52 -3.23 -11.68
C SER A 43 4.65 -2.06 -12.66
N ARG A 44 4.27 -0.85 -12.25
CA ARG A 44 4.26 0.35 -13.11
C ARG A 44 5.22 1.44 -12.65
N ALA A 45 5.74 1.34 -11.43
CA ALA A 45 6.61 2.34 -10.84
C ALA A 45 8.09 1.95 -10.81
N LEU A 46 8.40 0.65 -10.78
CA LEU A 46 9.77 0.15 -10.64
C LEU A 46 10.27 -0.54 -11.91
N ASP A 47 11.60 -0.65 -12.01
CA ASP A 47 12.26 -1.50 -13.01
C ASP A 47 11.80 -2.96 -12.81
N PRO A 48 11.44 -3.70 -13.86
CA PRO A 48 11.07 -5.12 -13.74
C PRO A 48 12.15 -6.02 -13.09
N CYS A 49 13.41 -5.60 -13.11
CA CYS A 49 14.51 -6.28 -12.43
C CYS A 49 14.63 -5.93 -10.93
N GLU A 50 13.98 -4.86 -10.45
CA GLU A 50 13.89 -4.55 -9.04
C GLU A 50 12.78 -5.35 -8.37
N THR A 51 13.08 -5.94 -7.20
CA THR A 51 12.07 -6.63 -6.40
C THR A 51 11.46 -5.67 -5.38
N ALA A 52 10.13 -5.61 -5.33
CA ALA A 52 9.38 -5.00 -4.24
C ALA A 52 8.01 -5.66 -4.07
N LEU A 53 7.42 -5.51 -2.89
CA LEU A 53 6.05 -5.96 -2.61
C LEU A 53 5.28 -4.83 -1.94
N LEU A 54 4.01 -4.70 -2.32
CA LEU A 54 3.03 -3.86 -1.64
C LEU A 54 1.82 -4.73 -1.35
N THR A 55 1.34 -4.72 -0.10
CA THR A 55 0.17 -5.49 0.28
C THR A 55 -0.73 -4.66 1.17
N VAL A 56 -1.99 -4.50 0.76
CA VAL A 56 -3.05 -3.97 1.62
C VAL A 56 -3.48 -5.10 2.57
N THR A 57 -3.36 -4.87 3.87
CA THR A 57 -3.63 -5.88 4.90
C THR A 57 -4.94 -5.63 5.65
N ARG A 58 -5.47 -4.41 5.57
CA ARG A 58 -6.72 -4.03 6.22
C ARG A 58 -7.41 -2.93 5.43
N MET A 59 -8.73 -3.06 5.28
CA MET A 59 -9.61 -2.01 4.79
C MET A 59 -10.84 -1.97 5.71
N GLN A 60 -11.24 -0.78 6.14
CA GLN A 60 -12.37 -0.58 7.02
C GLN A 60 -13.11 0.71 6.69
N GLY A 61 -14.43 0.69 6.80
CA GLY A 61 -15.28 1.87 6.69
C GLY A 61 -16.75 1.47 6.83
N GLY A 62 -17.56 2.38 7.34
CA GLY A 62 -19.00 2.12 7.54
C GLY A 62 -19.31 1.36 8.82
N PHE A 63 -20.56 1.50 9.26
CA PHE A 63 -21.11 0.77 10.41
C PHE A 63 -22.58 0.40 10.15
N SER A 64 -23.35 1.30 9.54
CA SER A 64 -24.74 1.05 9.13
C SER A 64 -24.84 0.64 7.66
N HIS A 65 -25.87 -0.14 7.33
CA HIS A 65 -26.18 -0.57 5.97
C HIS A 65 -26.79 0.53 5.08
N ASN A 66 -27.27 1.63 5.68
CA ASN A 66 -28.03 2.69 4.99
C ASN A 66 -27.34 4.07 5.01
N MET A 67 -26.08 4.13 5.43
CA MET A 67 -25.29 5.36 5.44
C MET A 67 -23.93 5.16 4.75
N ILE A 68 -23.57 6.12 3.92
CA ILE A 68 -22.21 6.29 3.42
C ILE A 68 -21.37 6.85 4.58
N PRO A 69 -20.23 6.22 4.93
CA PRO A 69 -19.43 6.68 6.05
C PRO A 69 -18.73 8.01 5.78
N ALA A 70 -18.40 8.74 6.86
CA ALA A 70 -17.63 9.97 6.77
C ALA A 70 -16.14 9.73 6.50
N GLU A 71 -15.64 8.54 6.82
CA GLU A 71 -14.26 8.14 6.59
C GLU A 71 -14.11 6.63 6.33
N ALA A 72 -13.01 6.28 5.67
CA ALA A 72 -12.57 4.90 5.49
C ALA A 72 -11.03 4.83 5.63
N ASN A 73 -10.53 3.69 6.11
CA ASN A 73 -9.13 3.50 6.46
C ASN A 73 -8.56 2.29 5.70
N ILE A 74 -7.35 2.44 5.18
CA ILE A 74 -6.55 1.38 4.57
C ILE A 74 -5.25 1.26 5.37
N THR A 75 -4.85 0.05 5.73
CA THR A 75 -3.51 -0.24 6.24
C THR A 75 -2.83 -1.28 5.36
N GLY A 76 -1.53 -1.14 5.18
CA GLY A 76 -0.75 -2.14 4.48
C GLY A 76 0.73 -2.05 4.78
N THR A 77 1.49 -2.88 4.07
CA THR A 77 2.93 -2.98 4.21
C THR A 77 3.62 -2.96 2.85
N VAL A 78 4.83 -2.42 2.84
CA VAL A 78 5.72 -2.44 1.69
C VAL A 78 7.00 -3.17 2.07
N ARG A 79 7.54 -3.93 1.11
CA ARG A 79 8.85 -4.57 1.18
C ARG A 79 9.69 -4.12 0.00
N THR A 80 10.86 -3.55 0.26
CA THR A 80 11.79 -3.10 -0.79
C THR A 80 13.21 -3.58 -0.54
N PHE A 81 14.00 -3.70 -1.59
CA PHE A 81 15.39 -4.17 -1.51
C PHE A 81 16.42 -3.09 -1.84
N SER A 82 15.98 -1.90 -2.27
CA SER A 82 16.83 -0.73 -2.51
C SER A 82 16.19 0.54 -1.89
N PRO A 83 16.99 1.49 -1.38
CA PRO A 83 16.47 2.79 -0.91
C PRO A 83 15.78 3.60 -2.02
N ALA A 84 16.23 3.44 -3.27
CA ALA A 84 15.63 4.09 -4.43
C ALA A 84 14.21 3.56 -4.71
N ALA A 85 14.01 2.24 -4.67
CA ALA A 85 12.69 1.63 -4.78
C ALA A 85 11.78 2.05 -3.63
N GLN A 86 12.29 2.10 -2.40
CA GLN A 86 11.55 2.58 -1.23
C GLN A 86 11.03 4.01 -1.43
N ALA A 87 11.92 4.94 -1.81
CA ALA A 87 11.54 6.33 -2.06
C ALA A 87 10.52 6.47 -3.19
N THR A 88 10.71 5.69 -4.26
CA THR A 88 9.80 5.67 -5.41
C THR A 88 8.41 5.18 -5.00
N ILE A 89 8.33 4.07 -4.27
CA ILE A 89 7.04 3.52 -3.81
C ILE A 89 6.34 4.48 -2.86
N GLU A 90 7.04 5.04 -1.87
CA GLU A 90 6.44 6.01 -0.95
C GLU A 90 5.86 7.21 -1.70
N SER A 91 6.63 7.81 -2.62
CA SER A 91 6.19 8.96 -3.41
C SER A 91 4.98 8.61 -4.28
N ARG A 92 5.00 7.47 -4.96
CA ARG A 92 3.91 7.05 -5.85
C ARG A 92 2.65 6.69 -5.08
N LEU A 93 2.79 6.07 -3.90
CA LEU A 93 1.66 5.73 -3.05
C LEU A 93 0.93 7.00 -2.59
N ARG A 94 1.68 8.02 -2.14
CA ARG A 94 1.11 9.31 -1.75
C ARG A 94 0.37 9.99 -2.91
N GLN A 95 0.98 10.03 -4.10
CA GLN A 95 0.36 10.59 -5.30
C GLN A 95 -0.91 9.84 -5.71
N MET A 96 -0.89 8.50 -5.68
CA MET A 96 -2.08 7.70 -6.01
C MET A 96 -3.21 7.97 -5.02
N ALA A 97 -2.92 7.98 -3.72
CA ALA A 97 -3.90 8.27 -2.69
C ALA A 97 -4.55 9.64 -2.89
N GLU A 98 -3.73 10.67 -3.13
CA GLU A 98 -4.21 12.03 -3.40
C GLU A 98 -5.06 12.09 -4.67
N HIS A 99 -4.52 11.66 -5.82
CA HIS A 99 -5.19 11.86 -7.11
C HIS A 99 -6.45 11.01 -7.26
N ILE A 100 -6.44 9.76 -6.79
CA ILE A 100 -7.60 8.88 -6.88
C ILE A 100 -8.71 9.44 -5.99
N THR A 101 -8.42 9.82 -4.74
CA THR A 101 -9.46 10.39 -3.89
C THR A 101 -9.95 11.75 -4.39
N ALA A 102 -9.06 12.60 -4.92
CA ALA A 102 -9.44 13.87 -5.53
C ALA A 102 -10.36 13.69 -6.75
N ALA A 103 -10.20 12.63 -7.55
CA ALA A 103 -11.10 12.32 -8.67
C ALA A 103 -12.55 12.06 -8.21
N HIS A 104 -12.73 11.60 -6.96
CA HIS A 104 -14.03 11.44 -6.30
C HIS A 104 -14.46 12.67 -5.49
N GLY A 105 -13.70 13.78 -5.57
CA GLY A 105 -13.90 14.98 -4.77
C GLY A 105 -13.56 14.80 -3.29
N LEU A 106 -12.83 13.76 -2.92
CA LEU A 106 -12.46 13.42 -1.55
C LEU A 106 -11.02 13.84 -1.26
N HIS A 107 -10.61 13.68 0.00
CA HIS A 107 -9.23 13.88 0.42
C HIS A 107 -8.69 12.62 1.13
N ALA A 108 -7.41 12.35 0.96
CA ALA A 108 -6.70 11.27 1.65
C ALA A 108 -5.54 11.82 2.49
N GLU A 109 -5.46 11.36 3.73
CA GLU A 109 -4.32 11.57 4.61
C GLU A 109 -3.46 10.31 4.62
N VAL A 110 -2.16 10.44 4.33
CA VAL A 110 -1.25 9.30 4.25
C VAL A 110 -0.17 9.38 5.32
N SER A 111 -0.17 8.41 6.23
CA SER A 111 0.93 8.13 7.14
C SER A 111 1.79 7.00 6.55
N TYR A 112 3.08 7.25 6.36
CA TYR A 112 4.02 6.25 5.85
C TYR A 112 5.19 6.16 6.83
N LEU A 113 5.40 4.96 7.37
CA LEU A 113 6.43 4.68 8.36
C LEU A 113 7.44 3.69 7.78
N ARG A 114 8.68 4.15 7.61
CA ARG A 114 9.81 3.28 7.27
C ARG A 114 10.27 2.56 8.54
N TYR A 115 9.97 1.27 8.65
CA TYR A 115 10.06 0.56 9.95
C TYR A 115 11.48 0.03 10.21
N TYR A 116 12.05 -0.72 9.26
CA TYR A 116 13.44 -1.18 9.33
C TYR A 116 14.11 -1.15 7.95
N PRO A 117 15.38 -0.71 7.85
CA PRO A 117 16.10 -0.68 6.59
C PRO A 117 16.39 -2.09 6.07
N ALA A 118 16.60 -2.21 4.75
CA ALA A 118 16.99 -3.49 4.15
C ALA A 118 18.36 -3.93 4.70
N THR A 119 18.47 -5.20 5.10
CA THR A 119 19.77 -5.81 5.41
C THR A 119 20.50 -6.03 4.09
N LEU A 120 21.51 -5.19 3.83
CA LEU A 120 22.41 -5.28 2.69
C LEU A 120 23.63 -6.12 3.09
N ASN A 121 23.75 -7.32 2.51
CA ASN A 121 24.96 -8.13 2.67
C ASN A 121 26.04 -7.63 1.70
N SER A 122 27.25 -7.39 2.18
CA SER A 122 28.38 -7.06 1.30
C SER A 122 28.79 -8.28 0.48
N ALA A 123 29.27 -8.06 -0.76
CA ALA A 123 29.70 -9.14 -1.65
C ALA A 123 30.78 -10.04 -1.02
N ALA A 124 31.65 -9.47 -0.18
CA ALA A 124 32.66 -10.21 0.57
C ALA A 124 32.06 -11.14 1.64
N ALA A 125 30.96 -10.74 2.30
CA ALA A 125 30.28 -11.58 3.29
C ALA A 125 29.45 -12.70 2.64
N ALA A 126 28.93 -12.48 1.43
CA ALA A 126 28.17 -13.49 0.68
C ALA A 126 29.04 -14.66 0.19
N GLN A 127 30.36 -14.46 -0.01
CA GLN A 127 31.30 -15.49 -0.45
C GLN A 127 31.64 -16.53 0.62
N PHE A 128 31.30 -16.28 1.89
CA PHE A 128 31.50 -17.24 2.99
C PHE A 128 30.29 -18.15 3.25
N LEU A 129 29.22 -18.04 2.45
CA LEU A 129 28.11 -18.98 2.52
C LEU A 129 28.52 -20.30 1.84
N PRO A 130 28.57 -21.44 2.54
CA PRO A 130 28.87 -22.72 1.92
C PRO A 130 27.84 -23.02 0.83
N ALA A 131 28.30 -23.49 -0.32
CA ALA A 131 27.47 -23.96 -1.42
C ALA A 131 26.67 -25.20 -0.97
N GLY A 132 25.50 -24.97 -0.37
CA GLY A 132 24.69 -26.02 0.23
C GLY A 132 23.29 -25.51 0.53
N ALA A 133 22.54 -25.18 -0.52
CA ALA A 133 21.11 -24.93 -0.41
C ALA A 133 20.33 -25.75 -1.47
N ASP A 134 20.75 -26.99 -1.68
CA ASP A 134 19.93 -28.05 -2.27
C ASP A 134 19.54 -29.02 -1.14
N ALA A 135 18.55 -28.66 -0.32
CA ALA A 135 17.87 -29.60 0.56
C ALA A 135 16.55 -29.00 1.09
N GLY A 136 15.41 -29.50 0.61
CA GLY A 136 14.11 -29.27 1.25
C GLY A 136 12.93 -29.19 0.28
N GLY A 137 12.63 -30.30 -0.39
CA GLY A 137 11.34 -30.48 -1.05
C GLY A 137 10.18 -30.45 -0.05
N HIS A 138 9.00 -30.07 -0.57
CA HIS A 138 7.64 -30.31 -0.09
C HIS A 138 7.34 -30.23 1.43
N HIS A 139 6.35 -29.39 1.80
CA HIS A 139 5.00 -29.82 2.18
C HIS A 139 4.17 -28.66 2.75
N GLY A 140 2.91 -28.55 2.30
CA GLY A 140 1.79 -27.92 3.03
C GLY A 140 1.35 -26.56 2.55
#